data_AF-A0A7X9F7W8-F1
#
_entry.id   AF-A0A7X9F7W8-F1
#
_cell.length_a   1.000
_cell.length_b   1.000
_cell.length_c   1.000
_cell.angle_alpha   90.00
_cell.angle_beta   90.00
_cell.angle_gamma   90.00
#
_symmetry.space_group_name_H-M   'P 1'
#
loop_
_entity.id
_entity.type
_entity.pdbx_description
1 polymer ?
#
loop_
_entity_poly.entity_id
_entity_poly.type
_entity_poly.pdbx_seq_one_letter_code
_entity_poly.pdbx_strand_id
1 'polypeptide(L)'
;MNELNASRIIQNAVEYTRPRWSQYDISWKNIDTEFILRGYEQQGFQFFKMKPILENLSILSIDCLGTILYNRTHKQKYDRQFAGSLTSQFYKELQEGLYGIEGKKLFEAINTALSQKNIKFGSTFWKLIYYLLQTCFFLKQKHSSSFAKYLLSKYGSFIGTPDMTENVFLNISETEWETFLQKVKPWQELKGIGPNVFDFIIGDVIEAPFARNSYKFDDSNQHFFKVTGISQLLKPFDRETTSSFLKNLNLNFTLRQINKGIYTYCSETEGENYGFCRRPNKCQNCNVYSICDRIL
;
A
#
# COMPACT_ATOMS: atom_id res chain seq x y z
N MET A 1 10.56 12.26 -28.57
CA MET A 1 11.15 12.27 -27.20
C MET A 1 12.68 12.13 -27.19
N ASN A 2 13.39 12.74 -26.22
CA ASN A 2 14.82 12.50 -25.90
C ASN A 2 15.06 12.45 -24.36
N GLU A 3 16.24 12.03 -23.91
CA GLU A 3 16.53 11.85 -22.46
C GLU A 3 16.45 13.15 -21.65
N LEU A 4 16.92 14.28 -22.21
CA LEU A 4 16.85 15.58 -21.53
C LEU A 4 15.39 16.00 -21.27
N ASN A 5 14.52 15.82 -22.27
CA ASN A 5 13.10 16.12 -22.14
C ASN A 5 12.44 15.15 -21.16
N ALA A 6 12.76 13.86 -21.21
CA ALA A 6 12.25 12.87 -20.27
C ALA A 6 12.62 13.24 -18.82
N SER A 7 13.87 13.59 -18.57
CA SER A 7 14.37 14.06 -17.28
C SER A 7 13.59 15.29 -16.77
N ARG A 8 13.42 16.31 -17.60
CA ARG A 8 12.65 17.52 -17.25
C ARG A 8 11.17 17.23 -16.96
N ILE A 9 10.54 16.35 -17.74
CA ILE A 9 9.14 15.95 -17.56
C ILE A 9 8.96 15.23 -16.22
N ILE A 10 9.83 14.26 -15.92
CA ILE A 10 9.78 13.51 -14.66
C ILE A 10 10.08 14.44 -13.48
N GLN A 11 11.13 15.26 -13.56
CA GLN A 11 11.47 16.22 -12.52
C GLN A 11 10.31 17.17 -12.22
N ASN A 12 9.65 17.72 -13.25
CA ASN A 12 8.48 18.57 -13.05
C ASN A 12 7.33 17.82 -12.36
N ALA A 13 7.04 16.58 -12.76
CA ALA A 13 5.99 15.79 -12.14
C ALA A 13 6.26 15.57 -10.65
N VAL A 14 7.50 15.23 -10.29
CA VAL A 14 7.91 14.96 -8.90
C VAL A 14 7.96 16.25 -8.07
N GLU A 15 8.58 17.32 -8.55
CA GLU A 15 8.64 18.60 -7.85
C GLU A 15 7.25 19.17 -7.58
N TYR A 16 6.40 19.24 -8.61
CA TYR A 16 5.08 19.85 -8.52
C TYR A 16 4.17 19.13 -7.53
N THR A 17 4.31 17.81 -7.41
CA THR A 17 3.50 16.98 -6.52
C THR A 17 4.13 16.76 -5.14
N ARG A 18 5.33 17.31 -4.88
CA ARG A 18 6.04 17.18 -3.59
C ARG A 18 5.21 17.52 -2.37
N PRO A 19 4.42 18.61 -2.34
CA PRO A 19 3.59 18.93 -1.18
C PRO A 19 2.64 17.82 -0.78
N ARG A 20 2.23 16.97 -1.75
CA ARG A 20 1.35 15.84 -1.52
C ARG A 20 2.11 14.57 -1.19
N TRP A 21 3.08 14.17 -2.01
CA TRP A 21 3.70 12.85 -1.82
C TRP A 21 4.64 12.78 -0.62
N SER A 22 5.20 13.91 -0.16
CA SER A 22 6.01 13.95 1.07
C SER A 22 5.19 13.65 2.33
N GLN A 23 3.86 13.80 2.27
CA GLN A 23 2.97 13.44 3.37
C GLN A 23 2.80 11.92 3.54
N TYR A 24 3.26 11.13 2.57
CA TYR A 24 3.17 9.68 2.62
C TYR A 24 4.32 9.03 3.39
N ASP A 25 5.26 9.79 3.91
CA ASP A 25 6.39 9.24 4.66
C ASP A 25 5.93 8.73 6.03
N ILE A 26 6.46 7.57 6.42
CA ILE A 26 6.11 6.83 7.62
C ILE A 26 7.36 6.68 8.50
N SER A 27 7.18 6.73 9.81
CA SER A 27 8.21 6.28 10.75
C SER A 27 8.02 4.80 11.09
N TRP A 28 9.11 4.03 11.13
CA TRP A 28 9.13 2.61 11.49
C TRP A 28 8.36 2.32 12.79
N LYS A 29 8.42 3.23 13.78
CA LYS A 29 7.69 3.08 15.05
C LYS A 29 6.16 2.94 14.89
N ASN A 30 5.62 3.39 13.76
CA ASN A 30 4.19 3.34 13.44
C ASN A 30 3.85 2.22 12.45
N ILE A 31 4.81 1.36 12.07
CA ILE A 31 4.67 0.41 10.96
C ILE A 31 3.53 -0.60 11.18
N ASP A 32 3.22 -0.96 12.42
CA ASP A 32 2.13 -1.90 12.73
C ASP A 32 0.74 -1.32 12.41
N THR A 33 0.54 -0.04 12.71
CA THR A 33 -0.70 0.66 12.33
C THR A 33 -0.73 0.91 10.82
N GLU A 34 0.38 1.36 10.23
CA GLU A 34 0.47 1.62 8.80
C GLU A 34 0.33 0.34 7.96
N PHE A 35 0.76 -0.80 8.47
CA PHE A 35 0.50 -2.11 7.88
C PHE A 35 -1.00 -2.36 7.71
N ILE A 36 -1.82 -2.08 8.74
CA ILE A 36 -3.27 -2.20 8.65
C ILE A 36 -3.83 -1.20 7.62
N LEU A 37 -3.45 0.07 7.75
CA LEU A 37 -3.99 1.14 6.91
C LEU A 37 -3.69 0.91 5.43
N ARG A 38 -2.43 0.63 5.10
CA ARG A 38 -1.95 0.53 3.72
C ARG A 38 -2.13 -0.86 3.14
N GLY A 39 -2.06 -1.89 3.98
CA GLY A 39 -2.29 -3.27 3.55
C GLY A 39 -3.70 -3.49 2.99
N TYR A 40 -4.68 -2.75 3.51
CA TYR A 40 -6.08 -2.95 3.17
C TYR A 40 -6.73 -1.74 2.47
N GLU A 41 -5.99 -0.65 2.22
CA GLU A 41 -6.38 0.42 1.29
C GLU A 41 -6.16 -0.03 -0.17
N GLN A 42 -7.07 -0.87 -0.68
CA GLN A 42 -6.95 -1.42 -2.04
C GLN A 42 -8.30 -1.74 -2.69
N GLN A 43 -8.33 -1.71 -4.02
CA GLN A 43 -9.45 -2.18 -4.84
C GLN A 43 -10.82 -1.58 -4.48
N GLY A 44 -10.83 -0.30 -4.10
CA GLY A 44 -12.04 0.43 -3.73
C GLY A 44 -12.47 0.25 -2.26
N PHE A 45 -11.75 -0.54 -1.47
CA PHE A 45 -11.88 -0.49 -0.02
C PHE A 45 -11.16 0.74 0.52
N GLN A 46 -11.97 1.74 0.88
CA GLN A 46 -11.53 3.05 1.37
C GLN A 46 -11.24 2.98 2.87
N PHE A 47 -10.20 2.24 3.26
CA PHE A 47 -9.83 2.02 4.66
C PHE A 47 -9.56 3.33 5.40
N PHE A 48 -9.06 4.36 4.72
CA PHE A 48 -8.89 5.70 5.29
C PHE A 48 -10.17 6.28 5.90
N LYS A 49 -11.35 5.87 5.40
CA LYS A 49 -12.65 6.28 5.95
C LYS A 49 -13.09 5.44 7.14
N MET A 50 -12.61 4.19 7.23
CA MET A 50 -12.81 3.34 8.41
C MET A 50 -11.93 3.77 9.58
N LYS A 51 -10.70 4.23 9.30
CA LYS A 51 -9.69 4.62 10.29
C LYS A 51 -10.26 5.42 11.47
N PRO A 52 -10.91 6.59 11.28
CA PRO A 52 -11.39 7.39 12.43
C PRO A 52 -12.45 6.67 13.27
N ILE A 53 -13.27 5.81 12.65
CA ILE A 53 -14.28 5.02 13.35
C ILE A 53 -13.61 3.93 14.21
N LEU A 54 -12.63 3.23 13.64
CA LEU A 54 -11.86 2.19 14.34
C LEU A 54 -11.02 2.77 15.49
N GLU A 55 -10.46 3.97 15.31
CA GLU A 55 -9.74 4.72 16.36
C GLU A 55 -10.68 5.14 17.49
N ASN A 56 -11.84 5.70 17.16
CA ASN A 56 -12.83 6.12 18.15
C ASN A 56 -13.34 4.94 19.00
N LEU A 57 -13.46 3.76 18.40
CA LEU A 57 -13.84 2.53 19.11
C LEU A 57 -12.66 1.83 19.78
N SER A 58 -11.45 2.39 19.68
CA SER A 58 -10.21 1.83 20.23
C SER A 58 -9.93 0.39 19.76
N ILE A 59 -10.19 0.10 18.47
CA ILE A 59 -9.96 -1.21 17.87
C ILE A 59 -8.94 -1.21 16.74
N LEU A 60 -8.38 -0.04 16.38
CA LEU A 60 -7.34 0.07 15.35
C LEU A 60 -5.98 -0.39 15.88
N SER A 61 -5.80 -1.70 16.05
CA SER A 61 -4.50 -2.31 16.32
C SER A 61 -4.51 -3.78 15.87
N ILE A 62 -3.32 -4.33 15.59
CA ILE A 62 -3.19 -5.76 15.28
C ILE A 62 -3.68 -6.60 16.46
N ASP A 63 -3.46 -6.14 17.68
CA ASP A 63 -3.85 -6.85 18.90
C ASP A 63 -5.38 -6.95 19.06
N CYS A 64 -6.09 -5.83 18.95
CA CYS A 64 -7.55 -5.78 19.05
C CYS A 64 -8.20 -6.58 17.93
N LEU A 65 -7.83 -6.30 16.67
CA LEU A 65 -8.39 -6.99 15.50
C LEU A 65 -8.07 -8.49 15.51
N GLY A 66 -6.85 -8.85 15.93
CA GLY A 66 -6.41 -10.24 16.01
C GLY A 66 -7.10 -11.03 17.12
N THR A 67 -7.67 -10.37 18.13
CA THR A 67 -8.42 -11.03 19.20
C THR A 67 -9.79 -11.53 18.74
N ILE A 68 -10.38 -10.89 17.73
CA ILE A 68 -11.73 -11.19 17.25
C ILE A 68 -11.86 -12.68 16.89
N LEU A 69 -10.88 -13.26 16.19
CA LEU A 69 -10.95 -14.66 15.75
C LEU A 69 -10.40 -15.69 16.76
N TYR A 70 -10.00 -15.28 17.98
CA TYR A 70 -9.26 -16.12 18.92
C TYR A 70 -10.08 -17.28 19.51
N ASN A 71 -11.30 -17.00 19.95
CA ASN A 71 -12.10 -17.95 20.74
C ASN A 71 -13.11 -18.76 19.92
N ARG A 72 -13.05 -18.70 18.58
CA ARG A 72 -14.06 -19.30 17.71
C ARG A 72 -13.46 -19.95 16.48
N THR A 73 -14.05 -21.07 16.09
CA THR A 73 -13.78 -21.71 14.81
C THR A 73 -14.17 -20.75 13.69
N HIS A 74 -13.19 -20.32 12.92
CA HIS A 74 -13.37 -19.48 11.75
C HIS A 74 -12.94 -20.23 10.50
N LYS A 75 -13.49 -19.86 9.34
CA LYS A 75 -13.05 -20.44 8.07
C LYS A 75 -11.64 -19.94 7.73
N GLN A 76 -10.73 -20.85 7.37
CA GLN A 76 -9.39 -20.46 6.91
C GLN A 76 -9.41 -19.75 5.55
N LYS A 77 -10.44 -19.98 4.74
CA LYS A 77 -10.66 -19.29 3.46
C LYS A 77 -11.90 -18.43 3.56
N TYR A 78 -11.86 -17.26 2.92
CA TYR A 78 -13.03 -16.40 2.79
C TYR A 78 -14.16 -17.15 2.07
N ASP A 79 -15.35 -17.05 2.64
CA ASP A 79 -16.58 -17.62 2.12
C ASP A 79 -17.66 -16.53 2.15
N ARG A 80 -18.25 -16.25 0.98
CA ARG A 80 -19.21 -15.16 0.82
C ARG A 80 -20.52 -15.41 1.58
N GLN A 81 -20.96 -16.66 1.73
CA GLN A 81 -22.18 -16.95 2.50
C GLN A 81 -21.93 -16.79 4.00
N PHE A 82 -20.70 -17.05 4.44
CA PHE A 82 -20.32 -16.93 5.84
C PHE A 82 -20.02 -15.47 6.26
N ALA A 83 -19.30 -14.70 5.43
CA ALA A 83 -18.78 -13.38 5.80
C ALA A 83 -18.93 -12.32 4.68
N GLY A 84 -19.95 -12.43 3.82
CA GLY A 84 -20.10 -11.56 2.65
C GLY A 84 -21.13 -10.43 2.74
N SER A 85 -21.78 -10.25 3.89
CA SER A 85 -22.74 -9.18 4.17
C SER A 85 -22.99 -9.04 5.68
N LEU A 86 -23.55 -7.90 6.12
CA LEU A 86 -24.04 -7.74 7.50
C LEU A 86 -25.03 -8.83 7.94
N THR A 87 -25.76 -9.41 6.99
CA THR A 87 -26.75 -10.46 7.25
C THR A 87 -26.15 -11.88 7.25
N SER A 88 -24.89 -12.03 6.88
CA SER A 88 -24.17 -13.31 6.91
C SER A 88 -23.93 -13.75 8.35
N GLN A 89 -23.76 -15.06 8.55
CA GLN A 89 -23.59 -15.66 9.87
C GLN A 89 -22.49 -14.97 10.69
N PHE A 90 -21.31 -14.75 10.11
CA PHE A 90 -20.19 -14.11 10.81
C PHE A 90 -20.54 -12.75 11.44
N TYR A 91 -21.25 -11.89 10.70
CA TYR A 91 -21.59 -10.55 11.18
C TYR A 91 -22.73 -10.54 12.19
N LYS A 92 -23.70 -11.45 12.07
CA LYS A 92 -24.71 -11.68 13.12
C LYS A 92 -24.07 -12.12 14.43
N GLU A 93 -23.14 -13.07 14.34
CA GLU A 93 -22.40 -13.57 15.50
C GLU A 93 -21.51 -12.46 16.15
N LEU A 94 -20.93 -11.56 15.34
CA LEU A 94 -20.23 -10.37 15.85
C LEU A 94 -21.17 -9.45 16.64
N GLN A 95 -22.36 -9.17 16.09
CA GLN A 95 -23.39 -8.34 16.73
C GLN A 95 -23.86 -8.94 18.07
N GLU A 96 -24.08 -10.24 18.11
CA GLU A 96 -24.49 -10.98 19.31
C GLU A 96 -23.37 -11.06 20.37
N GLY A 97 -22.12 -10.81 19.96
CA GLY A 97 -20.96 -10.81 20.85
C GLY A 97 -20.22 -12.14 20.97
N LEU A 98 -20.47 -13.08 20.05
CA LEU A 98 -19.87 -14.41 20.11
C LEU A 98 -18.35 -14.40 19.86
N TYR A 99 -17.84 -13.32 19.27
CA TYR A 99 -16.41 -13.02 19.08
C TYR A 99 -15.88 -11.96 20.08
N GLY A 100 -16.56 -11.80 21.22
CA GLY A 100 -16.14 -10.89 22.30
C GLY A 100 -16.40 -9.41 22.02
N ILE A 101 -15.89 -8.56 22.92
CA ILE A 101 -16.14 -7.10 22.87
C ILE A 101 -15.54 -6.45 21.62
N GLU A 102 -14.35 -6.87 21.20
CA GLU A 102 -13.70 -6.38 19.98
C GLU A 102 -14.52 -6.75 18.73
N GLY A 103 -15.17 -7.92 18.73
CA GLY A 103 -16.08 -8.31 17.67
C GLY A 103 -17.32 -7.41 17.58
N LYS A 104 -17.92 -7.07 18.73
CA LYS A 104 -19.05 -6.12 18.77
C LYS A 104 -18.65 -4.74 18.25
N LYS A 105 -17.51 -4.22 18.70
CA LYS A 105 -16.97 -2.93 18.23
C LYS A 105 -16.70 -2.93 16.73
N LEU A 106 -16.18 -4.02 16.16
CA LEU A 106 -16.00 -4.13 14.72
C LEU A 106 -17.34 -4.07 13.98
N PHE A 107 -18.35 -4.79 14.46
CA PHE A 107 -19.70 -4.73 13.88
C PHE A 107 -20.25 -3.30 13.92
N GLU A 108 -20.12 -2.60 15.05
CA GLU A 108 -20.52 -1.21 15.21
C GLU A 108 -19.77 -0.28 14.24
N ALA A 109 -18.46 -0.48 14.06
CA ALA A 109 -17.65 0.30 13.15
C ALA A 109 -18.16 0.19 11.69
N ILE A 110 -18.44 -1.05 11.26
CA ILE A 110 -18.94 -1.34 9.91
C ILE A 110 -20.34 -0.76 9.73
N ASN A 111 -21.21 -0.92 10.73
CA ASN A 111 -22.58 -0.39 10.68
C ASN A 111 -22.58 1.15 10.62
N THR A 112 -21.68 1.80 11.36
CA THR A 112 -21.48 3.26 11.34
C THR A 112 -20.98 3.73 9.97
N ALA A 113 -20.00 3.04 9.39
CA ALA A 113 -19.53 3.37 8.04
C ALA A 113 -20.63 3.22 6.98
N LEU A 114 -21.46 2.18 7.10
CA LEU A 114 -22.59 1.90 6.21
C LEU A 114 -23.68 2.96 6.31
N SER A 115 -24.05 3.36 7.53
CA SER A 115 -25.10 4.38 7.76
C SER A 115 -24.70 5.75 7.22
N GLN A 116 -23.41 6.09 7.30
CA GLN A 116 -22.88 7.33 6.74
C GLN A 116 -22.81 7.34 5.20
N LYS A 117 -23.03 6.20 4.53
CA LYS A 117 -22.90 6.03 3.06
C LYS A 117 -21.56 6.53 2.49
N ASN A 118 -20.55 6.62 3.35
CA ASN A 118 -19.29 7.24 3.01
C ASN A 118 -18.32 6.26 2.36
N ILE A 119 -18.59 4.95 2.37
CA ILE A 119 -17.69 3.93 1.79
C ILE A 119 -18.41 3.18 0.67
N LYS A 120 -17.66 2.74 -0.35
CA LYS A 120 -18.19 1.82 -1.36
C LYS A 120 -18.16 0.39 -0.80
N PHE A 121 -19.33 -0.21 -0.70
CA PHE A 121 -19.48 -1.59 -0.20
C PHE A 121 -19.69 -2.55 -1.36
N GLY A 122 -18.97 -3.68 -1.34
CA GLY A 122 -19.02 -4.69 -2.38
C GLY A 122 -18.32 -5.98 -1.94
N SER A 123 -18.23 -6.98 -2.81
CA SER A 123 -17.58 -8.26 -2.50
C SER A 123 -16.14 -8.08 -2.00
N THR A 124 -15.41 -7.12 -2.56
CA THR A 124 -14.04 -6.77 -2.15
C THR A 124 -13.95 -6.22 -0.74
N PHE A 125 -14.88 -5.35 -0.33
CA PHE A 125 -14.92 -4.78 1.03
C PHE A 125 -15.00 -5.90 2.08
N TRP A 126 -15.99 -6.79 1.93
CA TRP A 126 -16.21 -7.89 2.87
C TRP A 126 -15.03 -8.85 2.93
N LYS A 127 -14.48 -9.19 1.75
CA LYS A 127 -13.30 -10.05 1.63
C LYS A 127 -12.08 -9.45 2.32
N LEU A 128 -11.82 -8.15 2.14
CA LEU A 128 -10.65 -7.49 2.72
C LEU A 128 -10.76 -7.32 4.24
N ILE A 129 -11.95 -7.02 4.77
CA ILE A 129 -12.15 -7.03 6.23
C ILE A 129 -11.85 -8.42 6.79
N TYR A 130 -12.37 -9.47 6.17
CA TYR A 130 -12.12 -10.83 6.63
C TYR A 130 -10.62 -11.19 6.59
N TYR A 131 -9.94 -10.84 5.50
CA TYR A 131 -8.49 -11.05 5.35
C TYR A 131 -7.65 -10.24 6.34
N LEU A 132 -8.07 -9.01 6.66
CA LEU A 132 -7.46 -8.21 7.73
C LEU A 132 -7.54 -8.95 9.07
N LEU A 133 -8.72 -9.45 9.45
CA LEU A 133 -8.88 -10.18 10.71
C LEU A 133 -8.03 -11.45 10.75
N GLN A 134 -8.01 -12.23 9.66
CA GLN A 134 -7.18 -13.43 9.57
C GLN A 134 -5.68 -13.11 9.72
N THR A 135 -5.24 -12.02 9.11
CA THR A 135 -3.83 -11.62 9.15
C THR A 135 -3.47 -11.07 10.52
N CYS A 136 -4.30 -10.22 11.12
CA CYS A 136 -4.09 -9.74 12.49
C CYS A 136 -4.11 -10.89 13.50
N PHE A 137 -5.00 -11.88 13.33
CA PHE A 137 -5.00 -13.09 14.16
C PHE A 137 -3.68 -13.86 14.02
N PHE A 138 -3.21 -14.10 12.80
CA PHE A 138 -1.91 -14.73 12.56
C PHE A 138 -0.75 -13.96 13.24
N LEU A 139 -0.69 -12.64 13.05
CA LEU A 139 0.35 -11.79 13.64
C LEU A 139 0.27 -11.79 15.18
N LYS A 140 -0.93 -11.75 15.76
CA LYS A 140 -1.14 -11.90 17.20
C LYS A 140 -0.61 -13.23 17.72
N GLN A 141 -0.95 -14.34 17.05
CA GLN A 141 -0.56 -15.69 17.48
C GLN A 141 0.94 -15.97 17.34
N LYS A 142 1.58 -15.46 16.28
CA LYS A 142 2.93 -15.88 15.90
C LYS A 142 3.99 -14.80 16.09
N HIS A 143 3.59 -13.54 16.18
CA HIS A 143 4.49 -12.39 16.15
C HIS A 143 4.13 -11.30 17.17
N SER A 144 3.48 -11.68 18.28
CA SER A 144 3.13 -10.79 19.39
C SER A 144 2.41 -9.51 18.94
N SER A 145 1.46 -9.65 18.01
CA SER A 145 0.65 -8.55 17.48
C SER A 145 1.46 -7.46 16.77
N SER A 146 2.60 -7.82 16.16
CA SER A 146 3.46 -6.86 15.47
C SER A 146 3.90 -7.35 14.09
N PHE A 147 3.66 -6.51 13.09
CA PHE A 147 4.18 -6.67 11.74
C PHE A 147 5.68 -6.38 11.68
N ALA A 148 6.20 -5.45 12.49
CA ALA A 148 7.64 -5.26 12.64
C ALA A 148 8.32 -6.57 13.09
N LYS A 149 7.84 -7.19 14.17
CA LYS A 149 8.37 -8.48 14.66
C LYS A 149 8.22 -9.60 13.63
N TYR A 150 7.13 -9.62 12.88
CA TYR A 150 6.96 -10.53 11.76
C TYR A 150 8.10 -10.40 10.76
N LEU A 151 8.38 -9.17 10.30
CA LEU A 151 9.40 -8.91 9.29
C LEU A 151 10.81 -9.21 9.81
N LEU A 152 11.13 -8.79 11.04
CA LEU A 152 12.40 -9.11 11.70
C LEU A 152 12.60 -10.62 11.83
N SER A 153 11.58 -11.36 12.26
CA SER A 153 11.64 -12.82 12.38
C SER A 153 11.87 -13.50 11.03
N LYS A 154 11.18 -13.05 9.97
CA LYS A 154 11.36 -13.59 8.62
C LYS A 154 12.75 -13.31 8.05
N TYR A 155 13.23 -12.07 8.19
CA TYR A 155 14.55 -11.69 7.71
C TYR A 155 15.67 -12.33 8.54
N GLY A 156 15.52 -12.37 9.87
CA GLY A 156 16.45 -13.04 10.77
C GLY A 156 16.59 -14.53 10.46
N SER A 157 15.47 -15.22 10.21
CA SER A 157 15.49 -16.63 9.78
C SER A 157 16.20 -16.82 8.43
N PHE A 158 16.03 -15.86 7.50
CA PHE A 158 16.66 -15.91 6.18
C PHE A 158 18.18 -15.82 6.24
N ILE A 159 18.71 -14.95 7.12
CA ILE A 159 20.16 -14.77 7.24
C ILE A 159 20.81 -15.67 8.31
N GLY A 160 20.03 -16.48 9.03
CA GLY A 160 20.52 -17.34 10.10
C GLY A 160 20.76 -16.63 11.44
N THR A 161 20.11 -15.47 11.66
CA THR A 161 20.18 -14.67 12.89
C THR A 161 18.77 -14.47 13.46
N PRO A 162 18.22 -15.44 14.20
CA PRO A 162 16.83 -15.40 14.68
C PRO A 162 16.50 -14.18 15.55
N ASP A 163 17.47 -13.71 16.34
CA ASP A 163 17.33 -12.54 17.23
C ASP A 163 17.69 -11.22 16.52
N MET A 164 17.11 -11.03 15.33
CA MET A 164 17.30 -9.82 14.52
C MET A 164 16.76 -8.59 15.26
N THR A 165 17.61 -7.56 15.40
CA THR A 165 17.19 -6.27 15.96
C THR A 165 16.74 -5.32 14.86
N GLU A 166 15.87 -4.38 15.22
CA GLU A 166 15.43 -3.31 14.30
C GLU A 166 16.61 -2.53 13.73
N ASN A 167 17.58 -2.16 14.57
CA ASN A 167 18.75 -1.39 14.12
C ASN A 167 19.56 -2.14 13.05
N VAL A 168 19.75 -3.45 13.21
CA VAL A 168 20.45 -4.25 12.19
C VAL A 168 19.62 -4.32 10.91
N PHE A 169 18.33 -4.62 11.03
CA PHE A 169 17.42 -4.73 9.89
C PHE A 169 17.30 -3.43 9.09
N LEU A 170 17.21 -2.27 9.76
CA LEU A 170 17.05 -0.97 9.10
C LEU A 170 18.32 -0.50 8.37
N ASN A 171 19.48 -1.11 8.66
CA ASN A 171 20.76 -0.80 8.04
C ASN A 171 21.21 -1.81 6.96
N ILE A 172 20.34 -2.74 6.53
CA ILE A 172 20.65 -3.65 5.43
C ILE A 172 20.79 -2.90 4.10
N SER A 173 21.45 -3.53 3.13
CA SER A 173 21.56 -3.02 1.76
C SER A 173 20.32 -3.31 0.90
N GLU A 174 20.17 -2.54 -0.19
CA GLU A 174 19.14 -2.78 -1.22
C GLU A 174 19.27 -4.19 -1.82
N THR A 175 20.49 -4.66 -2.08
CA THR A 175 20.75 -6.00 -2.64
C THR A 175 20.33 -7.12 -1.68
N GLU A 176 20.58 -6.96 -0.37
CA GLU A 176 20.11 -7.90 0.64
C GLU A 176 18.59 -7.95 0.71
N TRP A 177 17.95 -6.78 0.66
CA TRP A 177 16.49 -6.67 0.64
C TRP A 177 15.87 -7.34 -0.59
N GLU A 178 16.38 -7.05 -1.79
CA GLU A 178 15.89 -7.66 -3.03
C GLU A 178 16.04 -9.18 -3.02
N THR A 179 17.19 -9.69 -2.54
CA THR A 179 17.45 -11.13 -2.41
C THR A 179 16.46 -11.77 -1.43
N PHE A 180 16.20 -11.12 -0.30
CA PHE A 180 15.21 -11.56 0.69
C PHE A 180 13.81 -11.65 0.08
N LEU A 181 13.34 -10.62 -0.64
CA LEU A 181 12.02 -10.63 -1.26
C LEU A 181 11.87 -11.74 -2.30
N GLN A 182 12.91 -11.99 -3.11
CA GLN A 182 12.89 -13.05 -4.13
C GLN A 182 12.79 -14.45 -3.51
N LYS A 183 13.56 -14.71 -2.44
CA LYS A 183 13.68 -16.04 -1.83
C LYS A 183 12.55 -16.32 -0.83
N VAL A 184 12.22 -15.37 0.03
CA VAL A 184 11.31 -15.58 1.17
C VAL A 184 9.87 -15.24 0.84
N LYS A 185 9.64 -14.22 -0.01
CA LYS A 185 8.28 -13.76 -0.39
C LYS A 185 7.37 -13.54 0.83
N PRO A 186 7.75 -12.65 1.77
CA PRO A 186 7.08 -12.49 3.07
C PRO A 186 5.57 -12.19 2.98
N TRP A 187 5.08 -11.63 1.87
CA TRP A 187 3.65 -11.40 1.71
C TRP A 187 2.78 -12.67 1.63
N GLN A 188 3.36 -13.86 1.38
CA GLN A 188 2.57 -15.10 1.15
C GLN A 188 1.68 -15.53 2.33
N GLU A 189 2.06 -15.19 3.55
CA GLU A 189 1.30 -15.53 4.77
C GLU A 189 0.27 -14.45 5.14
N LEU A 190 0.39 -13.26 4.55
CA LEU A 190 -0.42 -12.09 4.86
C LEU A 190 -1.63 -12.05 3.91
N LYS A 191 -2.81 -12.45 4.40
CA LYS A 191 -4.01 -12.56 3.56
C LYS A 191 -4.40 -11.18 3.01
N GLY A 192 -4.59 -11.13 1.69
CA GLY A 192 -4.92 -9.90 0.98
C GLY A 192 -3.73 -9.03 0.63
N ILE A 193 -2.52 -9.33 1.11
CA ILE A 193 -1.31 -8.56 0.83
C ILE A 193 -0.54 -9.25 -0.29
N GLY A 194 -0.45 -8.59 -1.45
CA GLY A 194 0.43 -8.99 -2.55
C GLY A 194 1.80 -8.31 -2.48
N PRO A 195 2.75 -8.69 -3.35
CA PRO A 195 4.09 -8.09 -3.40
C PRO A 195 4.02 -6.57 -3.55
N ASN A 196 3.16 -6.06 -4.45
CA ASN A 196 3.01 -4.61 -4.66
C ASN A 196 2.51 -3.85 -3.43
N VAL A 197 1.63 -4.47 -2.63
CA VAL A 197 1.09 -3.86 -1.41
C VAL A 197 2.15 -3.90 -0.31
N PHE A 198 2.85 -5.03 -0.20
CA PHE A 198 3.95 -5.20 0.74
C PHE A 198 5.07 -4.18 0.50
N ASP A 199 5.50 -4.03 -0.75
CA ASP A 199 6.50 -3.03 -1.14
C ASP A 199 6.02 -1.60 -0.82
N PHE A 200 4.73 -1.32 -0.97
CA PHE A 200 4.16 0.00 -0.65
C PHE A 200 4.19 0.31 0.86
N ILE A 201 4.03 -0.70 1.71
CA ILE A 201 4.09 -0.54 3.16
C ILE A 201 5.53 -0.18 3.59
N ILE A 202 6.52 -0.92 3.08
CA ILE A 202 7.93 -0.74 3.49
C ILE A 202 8.60 0.43 2.78
N GLY A 203 8.32 0.64 1.50
CA GLY A 203 8.96 1.67 0.68
C GLY A 203 8.71 3.11 1.12
N ASP A 204 7.72 3.32 2.00
CA ASP A 204 7.40 4.63 2.56
C ASP A 204 7.95 4.86 3.96
N VAL A 205 8.67 3.89 4.52
CA VAL A 205 9.32 4.04 5.81
C VAL A 205 10.64 4.80 5.64
N ILE A 206 10.75 5.94 6.33
CA ILE A 206 11.91 6.84 6.27
C ILE A 206 13.18 6.10 6.69
N GLU A 207 13.09 5.31 7.76
CA GLU A 207 14.19 4.58 8.35
C GLU A 207 14.60 3.33 7.55
N ALA A 208 13.91 3.00 6.44
CA ALA A 208 14.19 1.84 5.59
C ALA A 208 14.79 2.25 4.22
N PRO A 209 16.02 2.81 4.19
CA PRO A 209 16.63 3.33 2.96
C PRO A 209 16.81 2.25 1.88
N PHE A 210 16.92 0.97 2.24
CA PHE A 210 17.00 -0.15 1.29
C PHE A 210 15.75 -0.29 0.41
N ALA A 211 14.59 0.22 0.84
CA ALA A 211 13.34 0.12 0.10
C ALA A 211 13.04 1.35 -0.78
N ARG A 212 13.88 2.40 -0.71
CA ARG A 212 13.69 3.67 -1.42
C ARG A 212 13.72 3.56 -2.95
N ASN A 213 14.29 2.46 -3.46
CA ASN A 213 14.38 2.16 -4.88
C ASN A 213 13.31 1.15 -5.36
N SER A 214 12.33 0.82 -4.50
CA SER A 214 11.14 0.11 -4.94
C SER A 214 10.39 0.91 -6.00
N TYR A 215 10.00 0.23 -7.08
CA TYR A 215 9.32 0.83 -8.21
C TYR A 215 8.16 -0.03 -8.69
N LYS A 216 6.99 0.61 -8.82
CA LYS A 216 5.75 -0.03 -9.28
C LYS A 216 5.40 0.45 -10.68
N PHE A 217 5.46 -0.46 -11.65
CA PHE A 217 5.12 -0.17 -13.04
C PHE A 217 3.63 -0.40 -13.31
N ASP A 218 2.77 0.34 -12.61
CA ASP A 218 1.32 0.24 -12.72
C ASP A 218 0.73 1.10 -13.84
N ASP A 219 -0.59 1.00 -14.04
CA ASP A 219 -1.32 1.70 -15.09
C ASP A 219 -1.09 3.22 -15.08
N SER A 220 -0.99 3.84 -13.90
CA SER A 220 -0.70 5.27 -13.80
C SER A 220 0.71 5.61 -14.31
N ASN A 221 1.72 4.83 -13.92
CA ASN A 221 3.09 5.00 -14.41
C ASN A 221 3.18 4.73 -15.91
N GLN A 222 2.58 3.63 -16.38
CA GLN A 222 2.56 3.26 -17.80
C GLN A 222 1.87 4.34 -18.64
N HIS A 223 0.72 4.84 -18.18
CA HIS A 223 -0.02 5.92 -18.81
C HIS A 223 0.84 7.19 -18.91
N PHE A 224 1.49 7.59 -17.81
CA PHE A 224 2.39 8.73 -17.81
C PHE A 224 3.49 8.62 -18.89
N PHE A 225 4.22 7.49 -18.94
CA PHE A 225 5.29 7.33 -19.93
C PHE A 225 4.77 7.24 -21.37
N LYS A 226 3.58 6.66 -21.58
CA LYS A 226 2.95 6.62 -22.90
C LYS A 226 2.56 8.02 -23.37
N VAL A 227 1.76 8.73 -22.58
CA VAL A 227 1.26 10.06 -22.93
C VAL A 227 2.39 11.06 -23.11
N THR A 228 3.41 10.99 -22.26
CA THR A 228 4.54 11.92 -22.36
C THR A 228 5.44 11.64 -23.57
N GLY A 229 5.42 10.42 -24.12
CA GLY A 229 6.33 9.97 -25.17
C GLY A 229 7.60 9.27 -24.64
N ILE A 230 7.81 9.25 -23.31
CA ILE A 230 8.97 8.60 -22.67
C ILE A 230 9.03 7.10 -22.95
N SER A 231 7.88 6.44 -23.15
CA SER A 231 7.81 5.03 -23.52
C SER A 231 8.61 4.66 -24.78
N GLN A 232 8.88 5.61 -25.68
CA GLN A 232 9.73 5.37 -26.86
C GLN A 232 11.20 5.05 -26.49
N LEU A 233 11.67 5.53 -25.33
CA LEU A 233 13.01 5.31 -24.80
C LEU A 233 13.12 4.00 -24.01
N LEU A 234 12.00 3.33 -23.74
CA LEU A 234 11.89 2.17 -22.85
C LEU A 234 11.65 0.92 -23.68
N LYS A 235 12.72 0.21 -24.04
CA LYS A 235 12.66 -1.02 -24.85
C LYS A 235 13.44 -2.16 -24.18
N PRO A 236 12.76 -3.21 -23.68
CA PRO A 236 11.30 -3.40 -23.62
C PRO A 236 10.57 -2.41 -22.68
N PHE A 237 9.25 -2.21 -22.89
CA PHE A 237 8.42 -1.37 -22.03
C PHE A 237 7.94 -2.15 -20.80
N ASP A 238 8.88 -2.43 -19.89
CA ASP A 238 8.65 -3.20 -18.67
C ASP A 238 9.24 -2.53 -17.42
N ARG A 239 9.04 -3.16 -16.27
CA ARG A 239 9.45 -2.62 -14.96
C ARG A 239 10.96 -2.49 -14.86
N GLU A 240 11.70 -3.51 -15.27
CA GLU A 240 13.15 -3.62 -15.14
C GLU A 240 13.85 -2.56 -16.00
N THR A 241 13.42 -2.42 -17.27
CA THR A 241 13.94 -1.42 -18.19
C THR A 241 13.60 -0.01 -17.72
N THR A 242 12.35 0.21 -17.28
CA THR A 242 11.92 1.51 -16.75
C THR A 242 12.72 1.91 -15.51
N SER A 243 12.91 0.98 -14.57
CA SER A 243 13.66 1.25 -13.34
C SER A 243 15.12 1.59 -13.63
N SER A 244 15.75 0.86 -14.56
CA SER A 244 17.12 1.11 -14.99
C SER A 244 17.26 2.46 -15.70
N PHE A 245 16.35 2.78 -16.61
CA PHE A 245 16.29 4.09 -17.27
C PHE A 245 16.17 5.23 -16.26
N LEU A 246 15.23 5.14 -15.30
CA LEU A 246 15.04 6.16 -14.27
C LEU A 246 16.28 6.33 -13.37
N LYS A 247 16.96 5.23 -13.01
CA LYS A 247 18.24 5.28 -12.27
C LYS A 247 19.31 6.03 -13.08
N ASN A 248 19.38 5.80 -14.39
CA ASN A 248 20.38 6.41 -15.28
C ASN A 248 20.13 7.90 -15.58
N LEU A 249 18.92 8.42 -15.35
CA LEU A 249 18.63 9.85 -15.49
C LEU A 249 19.31 10.72 -14.42
N ASN A 250 19.91 10.12 -13.39
CA ASN A 250 20.62 10.82 -12.31
C ASN A 250 19.83 11.98 -11.69
N LEU A 251 18.52 11.77 -11.48
CA LEU A 251 17.64 12.73 -10.83
C LEU A 251 17.94 12.77 -9.32
N ASN A 252 17.75 13.94 -8.69
CA ASN A 252 17.87 14.13 -7.23
C ASN A 252 16.67 13.52 -6.46
N PHE A 253 16.12 12.41 -6.94
CA PHE A 253 14.96 11.73 -6.39
C PHE A 253 15.16 10.21 -6.43
N THR A 254 14.65 9.53 -5.42
CA THR A 254 14.62 8.06 -5.42
C THR A 254 13.57 7.53 -6.39
N LEU A 255 13.68 6.26 -6.83
CA LEU A 255 12.63 5.66 -7.67
C LEU A 255 11.27 5.69 -6.99
N ARG A 256 11.23 5.57 -5.66
CA ARG A 256 9.99 5.67 -4.90
C ARG A 256 9.36 7.05 -4.97
N GLN A 257 10.15 8.11 -4.81
CA GLN A 257 9.66 9.49 -4.93
C GLN A 257 9.16 9.77 -6.36
N ILE A 258 9.88 9.28 -7.38
CA ILE A 258 9.45 9.34 -8.77
C ILE A 258 8.09 8.64 -8.94
N ASN A 259 7.94 7.43 -8.40
CA ASN A 259 6.71 6.65 -8.49
C ASN A 259 5.51 7.36 -7.82
N LYS A 260 5.69 7.90 -6.61
CA LYS A 260 4.65 8.68 -5.89
C LYS A 260 4.27 9.95 -6.64
N GLY A 261 5.28 10.65 -7.18
CA GLY A 261 5.09 11.88 -7.91
C GLY A 261 4.26 11.66 -9.18
N ILE A 262 4.67 10.70 -10.01
CA ILE A 262 3.94 10.31 -11.23
C ILE A 262 2.51 9.86 -10.90
N TYR A 263 2.33 9.02 -9.87
CA TYR A 263 1.00 8.57 -9.45
C TYR A 263 0.08 9.75 -9.10
N THR A 264 0.59 10.72 -8.33
CA THR A 264 -0.16 11.93 -7.94
C THR A 264 -0.45 12.81 -9.17
N TYR A 265 0.52 12.94 -10.08
CA TYR A 265 0.39 13.70 -11.33
C TYR A 265 -0.66 13.12 -12.28
N CYS A 266 -0.91 11.83 -12.17
CA CYS A 266 -1.92 11.09 -12.93
C CYS A 266 -3.20 10.83 -12.14
N SER A 267 -3.32 11.35 -10.92
CA SER A 267 -4.42 11.02 -10.01
C SER A 267 -5.73 11.65 -10.47
N GLU A 268 -6.79 10.85 -10.47
CA GLU A 268 -8.15 11.30 -10.72
C GLU A 268 -8.77 11.97 -9.49
N THR A 269 -8.53 11.39 -8.31
CA THR A 269 -9.05 11.90 -7.03
C THR A 269 -8.39 13.22 -6.64
N GLU A 270 -7.14 13.42 -7.03
CA GLU A 270 -6.43 14.69 -6.85
C GLU A 270 -6.46 15.52 -8.14
N GLY A 271 -7.36 15.21 -9.08
CA GLY A 271 -7.38 15.78 -10.42
C GLY A 271 -7.52 17.31 -10.43
N GLU A 272 -8.17 17.89 -9.43
CA GLU A 272 -8.30 19.34 -9.25
C GLU A 272 -6.98 20.03 -8.88
N ASN A 273 -6.07 19.34 -8.19
CA ASN A 273 -4.77 19.88 -7.80
C ASN A 273 -3.66 19.45 -8.76
N TYR A 274 -3.62 18.17 -9.17
CA TYR A 274 -2.45 17.56 -9.81
C TYR A 274 -2.69 16.80 -11.12
N GLY A 275 -3.93 16.47 -11.52
CA GLY A 275 -4.22 15.52 -12.62
C GLY A 275 -3.94 15.98 -14.08
N PHE A 276 -2.73 16.51 -14.37
CA PHE A 276 -2.34 17.03 -15.69
C PHE A 276 -2.34 15.98 -16.80
N CYS A 277 -2.00 14.73 -16.49
CA CYS A 277 -1.94 13.65 -17.48
C CYS A 277 -3.29 12.93 -17.69
N ARG A 278 -4.38 13.38 -17.06
CA ARG A 278 -5.73 12.82 -17.27
C ARG A 278 -6.76 13.84 -17.79
N ARG A 279 -6.56 15.13 -17.53
CA ARG A 279 -7.54 16.18 -17.90
C ARG A 279 -6.98 17.06 -19.03
N PRO A 280 -7.56 17.03 -20.25
CA PRO A 280 -7.04 17.78 -21.40
C PRO A 280 -6.90 19.29 -21.14
N ASN A 281 -7.86 19.90 -20.43
CA ASN A 281 -7.82 21.30 -20.05
C ASN A 281 -6.65 21.66 -19.11
N LYS A 282 -6.20 20.72 -18.27
CA LYS A 282 -5.02 20.92 -17.43
C LYS A 282 -3.73 20.74 -18.20
N CYS A 283 -3.70 19.82 -19.17
CA CYS A 283 -2.51 19.57 -19.99
C CYS A 283 -1.98 20.87 -20.63
N GLN A 284 -2.86 21.74 -21.12
CA GLN A 284 -2.50 23.03 -21.72
C GLN A 284 -1.75 23.97 -20.76
N ASN A 285 -2.00 23.84 -19.45
CA ASN A 285 -1.37 24.64 -18.39
C ASN A 285 -0.18 23.91 -17.73
N CYS A 286 0.27 22.80 -18.31
CA CYS A 286 1.40 22.04 -17.79
C CYS A 286 2.73 22.71 -18.14
N ASN A 287 3.61 22.90 -17.16
CA ASN A 287 4.94 23.51 -17.35
C ASN A 287 5.81 22.79 -18.40
N VAL A 288 5.54 21.51 -18.66
CA VAL A 288 6.28 20.70 -19.64
C VAL A 288 5.47 20.41 -20.89
N TYR A 289 4.40 21.16 -21.14
CA TYR A 289 3.54 20.99 -22.31
C TYR A 289 4.34 21.04 -23.61
N SER A 290 5.24 22.02 -23.78
CA SER A 290 5.99 22.21 -25.03
C SER A 290 6.97 21.07 -25.38
N ILE A 291 7.37 20.27 -24.39
CA ILE A 291 8.36 19.19 -24.55
C ILE A 291 7.75 17.79 -24.43
N CYS A 292 6.44 17.69 -24.19
CA CYS A 292 5.66 16.47 -24.06
C CYS A 292 5.04 16.08 -25.42
N ASP A 293 5.15 14.80 -25.81
CA ASP A 293 4.64 14.31 -27.11
C ASP A 293 3.10 14.27 -27.16
N ARG A 294 2.43 14.13 -26.00
CA ARG A 294 0.95 14.06 -25.84
C ARG A 294 0.30 12.94 -26.66
N ILE A 295 0.88 11.75 -26.60
CA ILE A 295 0.37 10.57 -27.32
C ILE A 295 -0.88 10.07 -26.59
N LEU A 296 -2.07 10.35 -27.13
CA LEU A 296 -3.35 9.87 -26.61
C LEU A 296 -3.56 8.38 -26.93
#